data_AF-A0A2W0FSE5-F1
#
_entry.id   AF-A0A2W0FSE5-F1
#
_cell.length_a   1.000
_cell.length_b   1.000
_cell.length_c   1.000
_cell.angle_alpha   90.00
_cell.angle_beta   90.00
_cell.angle_gamma   90.00
#
_symmetry.space_group_name_H-M   'P 1'
#
loop_
_entity.id
_entity.type
_entity.pdbx_description
1 polymer ?
#
loop_
_entity_poly.entity_id
_entity_poly.type
_entity_poly.pdbx_seq_one_letter_code
_entity_poly.pdbx_strand_id
1 'polypeptide(L)'
;MSGISAQMQQQSQPAGQIIADLDRLFSEQGIAITGDGDPLVLTADGHHTVKYHRPQDLPQPARNARKALPQLRFEGGEHTAIGDSTLLRFVKDGPTIPAWQVELHLPNGLALTYGQVVALGGDFYGIPERPICEGATAAERVQRFNAAFNSLAVLPASKDEARQILAVMQKEVLAANQAIRDGKQPHEAYDALGDTLSEEWNRITGGGSVVSALFPLGRYLKLAANNADHFGEWALAAYVAGHTAALQQAALAGKAADDKQLELAYAMNAFADHFLTDLFSAGHVRVPRKQLAAVVTPSDLGSLITRFMHDEDSKFGLNVSNALGERWHAYGDKRYFDSVDHRNRQQVKQAVQRSADEIFACYLSGNVPAAGSYGALQVLPDLNAAKTGNFSPLFVMSGDKVLRRSDVNNLNDSKTIDNWWGWSTYLLLKNYSPNKPAGYLDTPSAVPSILADGWQSHSPSEPNWLPGQAVRYALSETNGLNESYIGPWSAYVELSDSFQPTLGIPPGTSNSGATGRNVFRQFRGGSPELIGSIDKNASRFIDRNA
;
A
#
# COMPACT_ATOMS: atom_id res chain seq x y z
N MET A 1 4.52 -39.63 61.96
CA MET A 1 6.00 -39.57 61.93
C MET A 1 6.43 -40.43 60.74
N SER A 2 6.21 -40.02 59.49
CA SER A 2 6.92 -38.99 58.69
C SER A 2 8.03 -39.59 57.83
N GLY A 3 7.99 -39.29 56.52
CA GLY A 3 9.04 -39.53 55.51
C GLY A 3 8.49 -40.22 54.24
N ILE A 4 7.62 -39.60 53.44
CA ILE A 4 7.91 -38.68 52.30
C ILE A 4 8.91 -39.26 51.29
N SER A 5 8.35 -39.83 50.22
CA SER A 5 8.89 -39.87 48.86
C SER A 5 7.99 -38.95 48.03
N ALA A 6 8.55 -37.96 47.33
CA ALA A 6 7.87 -37.30 46.22
C ALA A 6 8.88 -36.66 45.25
N GLN A 7 8.93 -37.30 44.09
CA GLN A 7 9.22 -36.81 42.74
C GLN A 7 9.50 -35.31 42.57
N MET A 8 10.60 -35.04 41.85
CA MET A 8 10.81 -33.80 41.10
C MET A 8 9.57 -33.49 40.25
N GLN A 9 8.86 -32.42 40.60
CA GLN A 9 7.89 -31.80 39.72
C GLN A 9 8.66 -31.17 38.55
N GLN A 10 8.52 -31.75 37.37
CA GLN A 10 8.62 -31.00 36.12
C GLN A 10 7.58 -29.88 36.18
N GLN A 11 8.02 -28.65 36.34
CA GLN A 11 7.20 -27.48 36.04
C GLN A 11 7.09 -27.37 34.52
N SER A 12 5.89 -27.63 34.02
CA SER A 12 5.47 -27.35 32.66
C SER A 12 5.64 -25.86 32.36
N GLN A 13 6.53 -25.53 31.43
CA GLN A 13 6.62 -24.20 30.82
C GLN A 13 5.41 -23.99 29.90
N PRO A 14 4.77 -22.81 29.88
CA PRO A 14 3.82 -22.48 28.83
C PRO A 14 4.58 -22.17 27.52
N ALA A 15 4.12 -22.76 26.43
CA ALA A 15 4.65 -22.62 25.07
C ALA A 15 4.78 -21.14 24.67
N GLY A 16 6.02 -20.72 24.40
CA GLY A 16 6.33 -19.37 23.95
C GLY A 16 6.12 -19.28 22.46
N GLN A 17 5.21 -18.42 22.01
CA GLN A 17 5.10 -18.08 20.59
C GLN A 17 6.40 -17.42 20.13
N ILE A 18 7.02 -17.97 19.09
CA ILE A 18 8.24 -17.41 18.48
C ILE A 18 7.78 -16.43 17.42
N ILE A 19 8.08 -15.15 17.58
CA ILE A 19 7.79 -14.13 16.57
C ILE A 19 9.12 -13.68 15.96
N ALA A 20 9.27 -13.80 14.64
CA ALA A 20 10.53 -13.50 13.96
C ALA A 20 10.29 -12.88 12.59
N ASP A 21 11.22 -12.04 12.12
CA ASP A 21 11.14 -11.47 10.77
C ASP A 21 11.13 -12.58 9.70
N LEU A 22 10.27 -12.46 8.69
CA LEU A 22 10.24 -13.41 7.57
C LEU A 22 11.61 -13.48 6.88
N ASP A 23 12.30 -12.35 6.72
CA ASP A 23 13.64 -12.32 6.11
C ASP A 23 14.66 -13.14 6.91
N ARG A 24 14.47 -13.25 8.23
CA ARG A 24 15.37 -14.00 9.12
C ARG A 24 15.29 -15.50 8.88
N LEU A 25 14.14 -16.01 8.39
CA LEU A 25 13.99 -17.42 7.97
C LEU A 25 14.98 -17.77 6.85
N PHE A 26 15.32 -16.81 6.00
CA PHE A 26 16.18 -16.98 4.83
C PHE A 26 17.61 -16.45 5.03
N SER A 27 17.94 -15.99 6.23
CA SER A 27 19.30 -15.56 6.60
C SER A 27 20.21 -16.76 6.92
N GLU A 28 21.53 -16.59 6.82
CA GLU A 28 22.49 -17.61 7.23
C GLU A 28 22.35 -17.98 8.72
N GLN A 29 21.86 -17.05 9.55
CA GLN A 29 21.65 -17.26 10.98
C GLN A 29 20.33 -17.98 11.30
N GLY A 30 19.34 -17.96 10.40
CA GLY A 30 18.03 -18.59 10.58
C GLY A 30 17.21 -18.07 11.78
N ILE A 31 16.15 -18.80 12.13
CA ILE A 31 15.31 -18.55 13.31
C ILE A 31 15.54 -19.68 14.31
N ALA A 32 15.96 -19.32 15.54
CA ALA A 32 16.16 -20.28 16.60
C ALA A 32 14.80 -20.79 17.11
N ILE A 33 14.52 -22.08 16.91
CA ILE A 33 13.34 -22.75 17.43
C ILE A 33 13.67 -23.31 18.82
N THR A 34 12.95 -22.85 19.84
CA THR A 34 13.24 -23.15 21.26
C THR A 34 12.67 -24.48 21.75
N GLY A 35 11.77 -25.12 20.99
CA GLY A 35 11.22 -26.43 21.29
C GLY A 35 10.27 -26.98 20.22
N ASP A 36 10.04 -28.29 20.25
CA ASP A 36 9.05 -28.96 19.39
C ASP A 36 7.63 -28.55 19.79
N GLY A 37 6.87 -27.99 18.84
CA GLY A 37 5.49 -27.56 19.04
C GLY A 37 5.30 -26.08 19.38
N ASP A 38 6.37 -25.29 19.45
CA ASP A 38 6.28 -23.83 19.63
C ASP A 38 5.66 -23.18 18.36
N PRO A 39 4.61 -22.35 18.47
CA PRO A 39 4.04 -21.66 17.33
C PRO A 39 4.98 -20.55 16.83
N LEU A 40 5.47 -20.68 15.59
CA LEU A 40 6.26 -19.67 14.89
C LEU A 40 5.35 -18.72 14.09
N VAL A 41 5.44 -17.42 14.37
CA VAL A 41 4.81 -16.33 13.63
C VAL A 41 5.89 -15.53 12.92
N LEU A 42 5.84 -15.54 11.60
CA LEU A 42 6.78 -14.79 10.77
C LEU A 42 6.22 -13.41 10.45
N THR A 43 6.88 -12.35 10.92
CA THR A 43 6.51 -10.95 10.68
C THR A 43 7.27 -10.42 9.48
N ALA A 44 6.62 -10.31 8.33
CA ALA A 44 7.26 -9.89 7.08
C ALA A 44 7.47 -8.37 6.92
N ASP A 45 7.32 -7.57 7.98
CA ASP A 45 7.19 -6.11 7.86
C ASP A 45 8.12 -5.30 8.79
N GLY A 46 9.07 -5.94 9.50
CA GLY A 46 9.89 -5.28 10.51
C GLY A 46 10.87 -4.22 9.99
N HIS A 47 11.43 -4.42 8.79
CA HIS A 47 12.52 -3.58 8.29
C HIS A 47 12.41 -3.10 6.83
N HIS A 48 11.39 -3.53 6.10
CA HIS A 48 11.29 -3.20 4.67
C HIS A 48 10.95 -1.74 4.41
N THR A 49 10.26 -1.04 5.32
CA THR A 49 9.95 0.38 5.13
C THR A 49 11.16 1.30 5.21
N VAL A 50 12.33 0.86 5.70
CA VAL A 50 13.55 1.72 5.80
C VAL A 50 14.56 1.43 4.68
N LYS A 51 14.55 0.22 4.11
CA LYS A 51 15.54 -0.20 3.11
C LYS A 51 15.43 0.56 1.78
N TYR A 52 14.22 1.00 1.41
CA TYR A 52 13.96 1.84 0.22
C TYR A 52 14.46 3.29 0.36
N HIS A 53 15.11 3.63 1.49
CA HIS A 53 15.14 5.01 1.99
C HIS A 53 16.47 5.44 2.59
N ARG A 54 17.61 4.90 2.11
CA ARG A 54 18.93 5.44 2.44
C ARG A 54 19.17 6.77 1.70
N PRO A 55 19.18 7.93 2.37
CA PRO A 55 19.57 9.18 1.75
C PRO A 55 21.10 9.22 1.68
N GLN A 56 21.65 9.53 0.50
CA GLN A 56 22.86 10.36 0.48
C GLN A 56 22.39 11.81 0.61
N ASP A 57 22.94 12.51 1.61
CA ASP A 57 22.52 13.82 2.11
C ASP A 57 22.31 14.88 1.02
N LEU A 58 21.18 15.62 1.04
CA LEU A 58 21.06 16.99 0.51
C LEU A 58 19.78 17.72 1.04
N PRO A 59 19.74 19.07 1.04
CA PRO A 59 19.02 19.89 2.04
C PRO A 59 17.54 20.24 1.74
N GLN A 60 16.83 20.67 2.80
CA GLN A 60 15.40 21.02 2.87
C GLN A 60 14.96 22.21 1.98
N PRO A 61 13.69 22.20 1.51
CA PRO A 61 13.00 23.42 1.12
C PRO A 61 11.75 23.75 1.96
N ALA A 62 11.37 25.03 1.88
CA ALA A 62 10.49 25.77 2.78
C ALA A 62 8.98 25.71 2.46
N ARG A 63 8.18 26.05 3.47
CA ARG A 63 6.70 26.14 3.50
C ARG A 63 6.16 27.38 2.79
N ASN A 64 5.02 27.25 2.11
CA ASN A 64 3.87 28.17 2.14
C ASN A 64 2.66 27.57 1.40
N ALA A 65 1.48 27.55 2.04
CA ALA A 65 0.23 27.04 1.47
C ALA A 65 -0.69 28.18 0.98
N ARG A 66 -1.41 27.98 -0.14
CA ARG A 66 -2.53 28.83 -0.60
C ARG A 66 -3.74 27.99 -1.04
N LYS A 67 -4.91 28.66 -1.03
CA LYS A 67 -6.30 28.15 -1.00
C LYS A 67 -6.67 27.10 -2.06
N ALA A 68 -7.45 26.11 -1.61
CA ALA A 68 -7.79 24.87 -2.30
C ALA A 68 -8.85 24.99 -3.42
N LEU A 69 -8.47 24.47 -4.60
CA LEU A 69 -9.36 23.86 -5.59
C LEU A 69 -9.30 22.32 -5.38
N PRO A 70 -10.20 21.53 -5.98
CA PRO A 70 -10.12 20.07 -5.89
C PRO A 70 -8.82 19.54 -6.51
N GLN A 71 -8.10 18.74 -5.73
CA GLN A 71 -6.68 18.40 -5.85
C GLN A 71 -6.36 17.04 -6.52
N LEU A 72 -6.06 16.94 -7.82
CA LEU A 72 -5.68 15.63 -8.40
C LEU A 72 -4.35 15.18 -7.75
N ARG A 73 -4.35 14.07 -7.01
CA ARG A 73 -3.19 13.54 -6.25
C ARG A 73 -2.99 12.08 -6.63
N PHE A 74 -1.75 11.66 -6.83
CA PHE A 74 -1.33 10.31 -7.26
C PHE A 74 -0.14 9.84 -6.43
N GLU A 75 -0.06 8.55 -6.12
CA GLU A 75 0.78 7.96 -5.06
C GLU A 75 1.99 7.18 -5.63
N GLY A 76 2.72 7.81 -6.56
CA GLY A 76 3.82 7.15 -7.26
C GLY A 76 4.88 6.55 -6.32
N GLY A 77 5.09 7.15 -5.14
CA GLY A 77 5.99 6.60 -4.11
C GLY A 77 5.52 5.26 -3.54
N GLU A 78 4.22 5.07 -3.37
CA GLU A 78 3.61 3.83 -2.87
C GLU A 78 3.77 2.70 -3.91
N HIS A 79 3.47 2.97 -5.18
CA HIS A 79 3.70 2.03 -6.29
C HIS A 79 5.16 1.60 -6.41
N THR A 80 6.09 2.56 -6.29
CA THR A 80 7.53 2.27 -6.32
C THR A 80 7.89 1.29 -5.22
N ALA A 81 7.48 1.56 -3.98
CA ALA A 81 7.78 0.69 -2.84
C ALA A 81 7.16 -0.70 -2.96
N ILE A 82 5.94 -0.81 -3.50
CA ILE A 82 5.30 -2.10 -3.76
C ILE A 82 6.14 -2.91 -4.75
N GLY A 83 6.42 -2.38 -5.95
CA GLY A 83 7.13 -3.13 -6.99
C GLY A 83 8.60 -3.41 -6.64
N ASP A 84 9.27 -2.50 -5.93
CA ASP A 84 10.66 -2.68 -5.49
C ASP A 84 10.79 -3.71 -4.35
N SER A 85 9.68 -4.10 -3.72
CA SER A 85 9.63 -5.21 -2.75
C SER A 85 9.52 -6.59 -3.35
N THR A 86 9.30 -6.67 -4.66
CA THR A 86 9.26 -7.93 -5.39
C THR A 86 10.64 -8.55 -5.55
N LEU A 87 10.66 -9.88 -5.60
CA LEU A 87 11.84 -10.68 -5.90
C LEU A 87 11.79 -11.16 -7.35
N LEU A 88 12.85 -10.90 -8.11
CA LEU A 88 13.00 -11.31 -9.51
C LEU A 88 13.94 -12.50 -9.65
N ARG A 89 13.78 -13.27 -10.73
CA ARG A 89 14.67 -14.40 -11.08
C ARG A 89 15.08 -14.30 -12.54
N PHE A 90 16.34 -14.64 -12.81
CA PHE A 90 16.90 -14.68 -14.15
C PHE A 90 17.51 -16.05 -14.50
N VAL A 91 17.83 -16.85 -13.49
CA VAL A 91 18.47 -18.15 -13.65
C VAL A 91 17.65 -19.22 -12.92
N LYS A 92 17.41 -20.35 -13.61
CA LYS A 92 16.70 -21.50 -13.02
C LYS A 92 17.47 -22.00 -11.79
N ASP A 93 16.75 -22.21 -10.69
CA ASP A 93 17.30 -22.64 -9.39
C ASP A 93 18.33 -21.68 -8.76
N GLY A 94 18.49 -20.48 -9.32
CA GLY A 94 19.35 -19.42 -8.78
C GLY A 94 18.68 -18.61 -7.65
N PRO A 95 19.46 -17.80 -6.91
CA PRO A 95 18.91 -16.90 -5.90
C PRO A 95 17.96 -15.88 -6.53
N THR A 96 16.96 -15.47 -5.76
CA THR A 96 16.15 -14.30 -6.10
C THR A 96 16.94 -13.01 -5.89
N ILE A 97 16.66 -12.02 -6.73
CA ILE A 97 17.25 -10.67 -6.62
C ILE A 97 16.12 -9.69 -6.27
N PRO A 98 16.25 -8.90 -5.20
CA PRO A 98 15.30 -7.83 -4.93
C PRO A 98 15.18 -6.86 -6.12
N ALA A 99 13.96 -6.53 -6.52
CA ALA A 99 13.69 -5.77 -7.73
C ALA A 99 14.33 -4.37 -7.74
N TRP A 100 14.50 -3.74 -6.57
CA TRP A 100 15.22 -2.46 -6.44
C TRP A 100 16.71 -2.54 -6.81
N GLN A 101 17.32 -3.73 -6.84
CA GLN A 101 18.71 -3.95 -7.25
C GLN A 101 18.84 -4.23 -8.75
N VAL A 102 17.73 -4.34 -9.46
CA VAL A 102 17.69 -4.74 -10.87
C VAL A 102 17.26 -3.55 -11.71
N GLU A 103 18.12 -3.17 -12.66
CA GLU A 103 17.76 -2.23 -13.70
C GLU A 103 17.21 -2.98 -14.91
N LEU A 104 15.92 -2.77 -15.21
CA LEU A 104 15.25 -3.30 -16.40
C LEU A 104 15.49 -2.36 -17.58
N HIS A 105 16.17 -2.85 -18.62
CA HIS A 105 16.52 -2.04 -19.77
C HIS A 105 15.39 -1.97 -20.80
N LEU A 106 14.94 -0.75 -21.12
CA LEU A 106 13.91 -0.49 -22.11
C LEU A 106 14.50 -0.20 -23.50
N PRO A 107 13.74 -0.39 -24.60
CA PRO A 107 14.21 -0.16 -25.97
C PRO A 107 14.77 1.24 -26.26
N ASN A 108 14.26 2.29 -25.61
CA ASN A 108 14.79 3.65 -25.73
C ASN A 108 16.08 3.88 -24.91
N GLY A 109 16.58 2.88 -24.20
CA GLY A 109 17.76 2.94 -23.34
C GLY A 109 17.51 3.66 -22.01
N LEU A 110 16.26 3.68 -21.53
CA LEU A 110 15.96 3.82 -20.10
C LEU A 110 16.38 2.54 -19.37
N ALA A 111 16.78 2.70 -18.12
CA ALA A 111 17.07 1.63 -17.18
C ALA A 111 16.32 2.02 -15.90
N LEU A 112 15.35 1.19 -15.49
CA LEU A 112 14.43 1.50 -14.39
C LEU A 112 14.25 0.26 -13.51
N THR A 113 14.05 0.45 -12.21
CA THR A 113 13.65 -0.67 -11.34
C THR A 113 12.22 -1.10 -11.66
N TYR A 114 11.84 -2.30 -11.20
CA TYR A 114 10.46 -2.77 -11.32
C TYR A 114 9.46 -1.77 -10.71
N GLY A 115 9.71 -1.31 -9.48
CA GLY A 115 8.86 -0.35 -8.80
C GLY A 115 8.74 0.98 -9.54
N GLN A 116 9.83 1.48 -10.11
CA GLN A 116 9.78 2.71 -10.92
C GLN A 116 8.87 2.54 -12.15
N VAL A 117 8.87 1.35 -12.79
CA VAL A 117 7.97 1.10 -13.91
C VAL A 117 6.50 0.99 -13.45
N VAL A 118 6.23 0.35 -12.30
CA VAL A 118 4.88 0.33 -11.68
C VAL A 118 4.38 1.76 -11.42
N ALA A 119 5.22 2.64 -10.88
CA ALA A 119 4.84 4.01 -10.55
C ALA A 119 4.67 4.92 -11.77
N LEU A 120 5.28 4.59 -12.90
CA LEU A 120 5.23 5.38 -14.13
C LEU A 120 4.09 4.96 -15.07
N GLY A 121 3.73 3.66 -15.07
CA GLY A 121 2.64 3.14 -15.87
C GLY A 121 1.30 3.71 -15.44
N GLY A 122 0.36 3.89 -16.38
CA GLY A 122 -1.01 4.34 -16.12
C GLY A 122 -1.15 5.83 -15.74
N ASP A 123 -0.32 6.35 -14.84
CA ASP A 123 -0.37 7.71 -14.31
C ASP A 123 0.38 8.73 -15.16
N PHE A 124 1.60 8.36 -15.59
CA PHE A 124 2.48 9.26 -16.31
C PHE A 124 2.64 8.85 -17.78
N TYR A 125 2.54 7.55 -18.05
CA TYR A 125 2.68 6.97 -19.37
C TYR A 125 1.46 6.14 -19.73
N GLY A 126 0.94 6.39 -20.93
CA GLY A 126 -0.32 5.87 -21.41
C GLY A 126 -0.83 6.70 -22.59
N ILE A 127 -2.01 6.33 -23.11
CA ILE A 127 -2.68 7.07 -24.19
C ILE A 127 -4.03 7.54 -23.65
N PRO A 128 -4.17 8.82 -23.24
CA PRO A 128 -5.39 9.32 -22.60
C PRO A 128 -6.66 9.05 -23.39
N GLU A 129 -6.59 9.12 -24.72
CA GLU A 129 -7.75 8.93 -25.60
C GLU A 129 -8.02 7.47 -25.94
N ARG A 130 -7.19 6.54 -25.47
CA ARG A 130 -7.33 5.10 -25.73
C ARG A 130 -7.05 4.28 -24.46
N PRO A 131 -7.91 4.36 -23.43
CA PRO A 131 -7.80 3.49 -22.27
C PRO A 131 -7.78 2.02 -22.70
N ILE A 132 -7.03 1.22 -21.96
CA ILE A 132 -6.76 -0.20 -22.23
C ILE A 132 -8.06 -0.99 -22.11
N CYS A 133 -8.85 -0.76 -21.05
CA CYS A 133 -10.09 -1.49 -20.76
C CYS A 133 -11.16 -1.31 -21.84
N GLU A 134 -11.07 -0.27 -22.66
CA GLU A 134 -12.04 0.03 -23.73
C GLU A 134 -11.79 -0.74 -25.03
N GLY A 135 -10.76 -1.59 -25.10
CA GLY A 135 -10.64 -2.54 -26.21
C GLY A 135 -11.81 -3.52 -26.21
N ALA A 136 -12.51 -3.64 -27.34
CA ALA A 136 -13.72 -4.46 -27.48
C ALA A 136 -13.44 -5.95 -27.32
N THR A 137 -12.22 -6.38 -27.65
CA THR A 137 -11.76 -7.78 -27.51
C THR A 137 -10.51 -7.86 -26.64
N ALA A 138 -10.23 -9.05 -26.09
CA ALA A 138 -9.00 -9.27 -25.32
C ALA A 138 -7.74 -8.92 -26.13
N ALA A 139 -7.71 -9.27 -27.42
CA ALA A 139 -6.60 -8.93 -28.31
C ALA A 139 -6.44 -7.42 -28.52
N GLU A 140 -7.55 -6.68 -28.66
CA GLU A 140 -7.51 -5.22 -28.77
C GLU A 140 -6.99 -4.57 -27.48
N ARG A 141 -7.39 -5.09 -26.30
CA ARG A 141 -6.86 -4.60 -25.02
C ARG A 141 -5.36 -4.82 -24.90
N VAL A 142 -4.85 -5.98 -25.32
CA VAL A 142 -3.40 -6.24 -25.40
C VAL A 142 -2.69 -5.24 -26.34
N GLN A 143 -3.28 -4.94 -27.50
CA GLN A 143 -2.71 -3.93 -28.42
C GLN A 143 -2.67 -2.53 -27.81
N ARG A 144 -3.74 -2.13 -27.10
CA ARG A 144 -3.81 -0.84 -26.40
C ARG A 144 -2.80 -0.77 -25.25
N PHE A 145 -2.67 -1.84 -24.47
CA PHE A 145 -1.63 -1.96 -23.45
C PHE A 145 -0.23 -1.77 -24.05
N ASN A 146 0.10 -2.50 -25.13
CA ASN A 146 1.40 -2.36 -25.78
C ASN A 146 1.65 -0.93 -26.27
N ALA A 147 0.63 -0.25 -26.81
CA ALA A 147 0.73 1.15 -27.22
C ALA A 147 0.96 2.09 -26.03
N ALA A 148 0.29 1.85 -24.90
CA ALA A 148 0.50 2.58 -23.65
C ALA A 148 1.92 2.38 -23.10
N PHE A 149 2.38 1.13 -22.97
CA PHE A 149 3.73 0.79 -22.54
C PHE A 149 4.81 1.41 -23.44
N ASN A 150 4.60 1.40 -24.76
CA ASN A 150 5.55 1.99 -25.70
C ASN A 150 5.71 3.51 -25.56
N SER A 151 4.73 4.20 -24.96
CA SER A 151 4.89 5.63 -24.63
C SER A 151 6.00 5.86 -23.58
N LEU A 152 6.25 4.88 -22.70
CA LEU A 152 7.39 4.86 -21.78
C LEU A 152 8.63 4.27 -22.45
N ALA A 153 8.48 3.10 -23.07
CA ALA A 153 9.60 2.21 -23.39
C ALA A 153 10.31 2.50 -24.71
N VAL A 154 9.65 3.17 -25.67
CA VAL A 154 10.17 3.31 -27.05
C VAL A 154 10.47 4.77 -27.40
N LEU A 155 9.72 5.73 -26.89
CA LEU A 155 9.89 7.14 -27.26
C LEU A 155 11.21 7.71 -26.67
N PRO A 156 12.08 8.36 -27.48
CA PRO A 156 13.32 8.96 -26.97
C PRO A 156 13.09 10.08 -25.94
N ALA A 157 12.02 10.85 -26.08
CA ALA A 157 11.69 11.95 -25.16
C ALA A 157 11.39 11.46 -23.73
N SER A 158 10.90 10.22 -23.59
CA SER A 158 10.56 9.64 -22.30
C SER A 158 11.77 9.43 -21.40
N LYS A 159 12.99 9.39 -21.96
CA LYS A 159 14.22 9.19 -21.17
C LYS A 159 14.45 10.29 -20.14
N ASP A 160 14.37 11.54 -20.58
CA ASP A 160 14.63 12.69 -19.73
C ASP A 160 13.39 13.06 -18.91
N GLU A 161 12.21 12.88 -19.49
CA GLU A 161 10.93 13.12 -18.83
C GLU A 161 10.73 12.18 -17.64
N ALA A 162 10.98 10.87 -17.78
CA ALA A 162 10.85 9.90 -16.69
C ALA A 162 11.76 10.25 -15.51
N ARG A 163 13.01 10.66 -15.77
CA ARG A 163 13.95 11.09 -14.71
C ARG A 163 13.45 12.31 -13.96
N GLN A 164 12.85 13.27 -14.65
CA GLN A 164 12.27 14.46 -14.02
C GLN A 164 11.06 14.10 -13.17
N ILE A 165 10.18 13.22 -13.66
CA ILE A 165 9.01 12.72 -12.91
C ILE A 165 9.46 12.03 -11.62
N LEU A 166 10.42 11.10 -11.73
CA LEU A 166 10.97 10.37 -10.58
C LEU A 166 11.67 11.30 -9.57
N ALA A 167 12.35 12.36 -10.04
CA ALA A 167 12.94 13.36 -9.14
C ALA A 167 11.90 14.14 -8.32
N VAL A 168 10.73 14.42 -8.90
CA VAL A 168 9.61 15.04 -8.16
C VAL A 168 9.00 14.03 -7.17
N MET A 169 8.81 12.78 -7.60
CA MET A 169 8.33 11.69 -6.74
C MET A 169 9.24 11.44 -5.53
N GLN A 170 10.56 11.62 -5.68
CA GLN A 170 11.49 11.49 -4.56
C GLN A 170 11.18 12.48 -3.42
N LYS A 171 10.57 13.64 -3.70
CA LYS A 171 10.15 14.61 -2.65
C LYS A 171 9.06 14.03 -1.75
N GLU A 172 8.08 13.34 -2.34
CA GLU A 172 7.01 12.62 -1.63
C GLU A 172 7.60 11.51 -0.76
N VAL A 173 8.46 10.69 -1.36
CA VAL A 173 9.17 9.60 -0.66
C VAL A 173 9.94 10.13 0.54
N LEU A 174 10.73 11.19 0.38
CA LEU A 174 11.49 11.79 1.48
C LEU A 174 10.60 12.30 2.62
N ALA A 175 9.45 12.88 2.30
CA ALA A 175 8.50 13.38 3.29
C ALA A 175 7.85 12.24 4.09
N ALA A 176 7.42 11.17 3.41
CA ALA A 176 6.89 9.97 4.06
C ALA A 176 7.91 9.34 5.02
N ASN A 177 9.17 9.24 4.58
CA ASN A 177 10.24 8.70 5.42
C ASN A 177 10.52 9.51 6.67
N GLN A 178 10.49 10.84 6.53
CA GLN A 178 10.66 11.69 7.68
C GLN A 178 9.50 11.49 8.67
N ALA A 179 8.27 11.35 8.19
CA ALA A 179 7.13 11.04 9.04
C ALA A 179 7.30 9.70 9.79
N ILE A 180 7.72 8.64 9.09
CA ILE A 180 7.98 7.32 9.70
C ILE A 180 9.05 7.43 10.79
N ARG A 181 10.19 8.08 10.51
CA ARG A 181 11.26 8.30 11.50
C ARG A 181 10.80 9.12 12.70
N ASP A 182 9.94 10.10 12.47
CA ASP A 182 9.34 10.92 13.53
C ASP A 182 8.29 10.14 14.35
N GLY A 183 7.86 8.95 13.89
CA GLY A 183 6.75 8.18 14.45
C GLY A 183 5.38 8.78 14.16
N LYS A 184 5.26 9.61 13.11
CA LYS A 184 4.02 10.19 12.60
C LYS A 184 3.44 9.32 11.49
N GLN A 185 2.16 9.48 11.21
CA GLN A 185 1.51 8.79 10.11
C GLN A 185 1.94 9.42 8.77
N PRO A 186 2.42 8.64 7.79
CA PRO A 186 2.88 9.15 6.50
C PRO A 186 1.86 9.99 5.73
N HIS A 187 0.56 9.68 5.82
CA HIS A 187 -0.46 10.49 5.17
C HIS A 187 -0.46 11.96 5.60
N GLU A 188 -0.05 12.27 6.83
CA GLU A 188 0.04 13.66 7.31
C GLU A 188 1.09 14.46 6.51
N ALA A 189 2.16 13.79 6.08
CA ALA A 189 3.17 14.39 5.21
C ALA A 189 2.63 14.60 3.79
N TYR A 190 1.87 13.65 3.26
CA TYR A 190 1.20 13.79 1.96
C TYR A 190 0.19 14.94 1.95
N ASP A 191 -0.61 15.06 3.02
CA ASP A 191 -1.55 16.17 3.18
C ASP A 191 -0.83 17.53 3.27
N ALA A 192 0.35 17.58 3.88
CA ALA A 192 1.15 18.79 3.98
C ALA A 192 1.82 19.21 2.66
N LEU A 193 2.16 18.26 1.79
CA LEU A 193 2.74 18.53 0.46
C LEU A 193 1.72 19.16 -0.52
N GLY A 194 0.44 18.81 -0.36
CA GLY A 194 -0.65 19.36 -1.17
C GLY A 194 -0.47 19.12 -2.67
N ASP A 195 -0.87 20.09 -3.50
CA ASP A 195 -0.89 19.97 -4.98
C ASP A 195 0.44 20.27 -5.67
N THR A 196 1.45 20.67 -4.90
CA THR A 196 2.69 21.22 -5.48
C THR A 196 3.39 20.21 -6.40
N LEU A 197 3.30 18.92 -6.09
CA LEU A 197 3.86 17.85 -6.92
C LEU A 197 3.07 17.64 -8.21
N SER A 198 1.74 17.60 -8.14
CA SER A 198 0.84 17.50 -9.30
C SER A 198 1.02 18.65 -10.29
N GLU A 199 1.27 19.87 -9.78
CA GLU A 199 1.62 21.02 -10.58
C GLU A 199 2.95 20.86 -11.33
N GLU A 200 3.98 20.33 -10.66
CA GLU A 200 5.28 20.05 -11.27
C GLU A 200 5.19 18.94 -12.32
N TRP A 201 4.52 17.83 -12.00
CA TRP A 201 4.29 16.73 -12.93
C TRP A 201 3.48 17.14 -14.17
N ASN A 202 2.47 18.00 -13.99
CA ASN A 202 1.72 18.54 -15.11
C ASN A 202 2.64 19.31 -16.07
N ARG A 203 3.55 20.15 -15.54
CA ARG A 203 4.52 20.89 -16.37
C ARG A 203 5.50 19.96 -17.08
N ILE A 204 6.04 18.97 -16.37
CA ILE A 204 6.99 18.00 -16.95
C ILE A 204 6.35 17.26 -18.13
N THR A 205 5.06 16.90 -18.00
CA THR A 205 4.32 16.16 -19.03
C THR A 205 3.66 17.06 -20.09
N GLY A 206 4.17 18.28 -20.28
CA GLY A 206 3.78 19.19 -21.37
C GLY A 206 2.56 20.06 -21.09
N GLY A 207 2.16 20.19 -19.83
CA GLY A 207 1.08 21.07 -19.37
C GLY A 207 1.57 22.36 -18.70
N GLY A 208 0.64 23.10 -18.11
CA GLY A 208 0.90 24.33 -17.38
C GLY A 208 1.28 25.51 -18.26
N SER A 209 1.21 26.70 -17.66
CA SER A 209 1.50 27.98 -18.29
C SER A 209 2.05 28.97 -17.26
N VAL A 210 2.43 30.16 -17.71
CA VAL A 210 2.90 31.25 -16.82
C VAL A 210 1.83 31.76 -15.87
N VAL A 211 0.54 31.54 -16.19
CA VAL A 211 -0.60 31.99 -15.35
C VAL A 211 -1.23 30.87 -14.53
N SER A 212 -0.99 29.61 -14.88
CA SER A 212 -1.54 28.45 -14.17
C SER A 212 -0.65 27.24 -14.30
N ALA A 213 -0.25 26.63 -13.19
CA ALA A 213 0.51 25.39 -13.22
C ALA A 213 -0.30 24.18 -13.74
N LEU A 214 -1.62 24.24 -13.65
CA LEU A 214 -2.52 23.15 -14.01
C LEU A 214 -3.01 23.23 -15.47
N PHE A 215 -3.05 24.43 -16.06
CA PHE A 215 -3.61 24.63 -17.41
C PHE A 215 -2.59 25.21 -18.41
N PRO A 216 -2.50 24.67 -19.64
CA PRO A 216 -3.23 23.50 -20.18
C PRO A 216 -2.88 22.18 -19.48
N LEU A 217 -3.72 21.15 -19.67
CA LEU A 217 -3.47 19.83 -19.12
C LEU A 217 -2.34 19.12 -19.89
N GLY A 218 -1.28 18.75 -19.18
CA GLY A 218 -0.24 17.84 -19.63
C GLY A 218 -0.73 16.39 -19.64
N ARG A 219 0.12 15.46 -20.09
CA ARG A 219 -0.26 14.04 -20.19
C ARG A 219 -0.70 13.45 -18.86
N TYR A 220 -0.03 13.79 -17.76
CA TYR A 220 -0.38 13.36 -16.40
C TYR A 220 -1.84 13.71 -16.03
N LEU A 221 -2.24 14.98 -16.16
CA LEU A 221 -3.60 15.38 -15.83
C LEU A 221 -4.65 14.87 -16.83
N LYS A 222 -4.26 14.62 -18.08
CA LYS A 222 -5.14 13.99 -19.07
C LYS A 222 -5.41 12.52 -18.75
N LEU A 223 -4.38 11.76 -18.36
CA LEU A 223 -4.54 10.39 -17.88
C LEU A 223 -5.45 10.38 -16.66
N ALA A 224 -5.20 11.26 -15.70
CA ALA A 224 -6.05 11.42 -14.52
C ALA A 224 -7.53 11.73 -14.83
N ALA A 225 -7.81 12.47 -15.91
CA ALA A 225 -9.16 12.80 -16.33
C ALA A 225 -9.87 11.60 -16.97
N ASN A 226 -9.16 10.79 -17.76
CA ASN A 226 -9.68 9.59 -18.43
C ASN A 226 -8.99 8.30 -17.94
N ASN A 227 -9.15 7.99 -16.65
CA ASN A 227 -8.48 6.90 -15.96
C ASN A 227 -9.41 5.75 -15.60
N ALA A 228 -10.31 5.33 -16.50
CA ALA A 228 -11.17 4.18 -16.22
C ALA A 228 -10.35 2.92 -15.89
N ASP A 229 -9.17 2.77 -16.49
CA ASP A 229 -8.21 1.67 -16.25
C ASP A 229 -7.72 1.53 -14.80
N HIS A 230 -8.04 2.49 -13.92
CA HIS A 230 -7.65 2.44 -12.51
C HIS A 230 -8.72 1.80 -11.62
N PHE A 231 -9.97 1.67 -12.09
CA PHE A 231 -11.09 1.37 -11.21
C PHE A 231 -11.71 -0.01 -11.45
N GLY A 232 -11.78 -0.81 -10.39
CA GLY A 232 -12.58 -2.04 -10.30
C GLY A 232 -12.36 -2.99 -11.48
N GLU A 233 -13.46 -3.40 -12.13
CA GLU A 233 -13.40 -4.37 -13.24
C GLU A 233 -12.61 -3.88 -14.45
N TRP A 234 -12.45 -2.56 -14.60
CA TRP A 234 -11.68 -1.94 -15.68
C TRP A 234 -10.18 -2.04 -15.42
N ALA A 235 -9.73 -1.82 -14.18
CA ALA A 235 -8.35 -2.09 -13.76
C ALA A 235 -8.00 -3.57 -13.88
N LEU A 236 -8.91 -4.45 -13.46
CA LEU A 236 -8.73 -5.89 -13.69
C LEU A 236 -8.55 -6.21 -15.19
N ALA A 237 -9.34 -5.60 -16.07
CA ALA A 237 -9.19 -5.80 -17.51
C ALA A 237 -7.87 -5.25 -18.07
N ALA A 238 -7.39 -4.10 -17.55
CA ALA A 238 -6.11 -3.51 -17.92
C ALA A 238 -4.92 -4.36 -17.46
N TYR A 239 -4.91 -4.80 -16.20
CA TYR A 239 -3.94 -5.75 -15.65
C TYR A 239 -3.90 -7.05 -16.47
N VAL A 240 -5.05 -7.69 -16.70
CA VAL A 240 -5.11 -8.95 -17.46
C VAL A 240 -4.51 -8.78 -18.86
N ALA A 241 -4.82 -7.68 -19.55
CA ALA A 241 -4.26 -7.41 -20.87
C ALA A 241 -2.73 -7.21 -20.82
N GLY A 242 -2.24 -6.46 -19.84
CA GLY A 242 -0.81 -6.20 -19.65
C GLY A 242 -0.02 -7.44 -19.27
N HIS A 243 -0.50 -8.19 -18.28
CA HIS A 243 0.12 -9.44 -17.84
C HIS A 243 0.12 -10.48 -18.97
N THR A 244 -0.95 -10.56 -19.77
CA THR A 244 -0.98 -11.40 -20.98
C THR A 244 0.15 -11.03 -21.95
N ALA A 245 0.34 -9.74 -22.22
CA ALA A 245 1.39 -9.26 -23.12
C ALA A 245 2.80 -9.56 -22.56
N ALA A 246 2.99 -9.39 -21.26
CA ALA A 246 4.23 -9.69 -20.57
C ALA A 246 4.57 -11.20 -20.60
N LEU A 247 3.59 -12.08 -20.37
CA LEU A 247 3.78 -13.53 -20.49
C LEU A 247 4.12 -13.95 -21.93
N GLN A 248 3.47 -13.36 -22.94
CA GLN A 248 3.81 -13.60 -24.34
C GLN A 248 5.26 -13.20 -24.64
N GLN A 249 5.69 -12.04 -24.12
CA GLN A 249 7.07 -11.56 -24.22
C GLN A 249 8.06 -12.50 -23.48
N ALA A 250 7.69 -13.00 -22.31
CA ALA A 250 8.50 -13.96 -21.54
C ALA A 250 8.69 -15.29 -22.28
N ALA A 251 7.63 -15.84 -22.88
CA ALA A 251 7.70 -17.06 -23.67
C ALA A 251 8.61 -16.90 -24.90
N LEU A 252 8.58 -15.72 -25.55
CA LEU A 252 9.50 -15.39 -26.64
C LEU A 252 10.95 -15.30 -26.15
N ALA A 253 11.18 -14.64 -25.03
CA ALA A 253 12.49 -14.53 -24.40
C ALA A 253 13.08 -15.92 -24.06
N GLY A 254 12.26 -16.80 -23.50
CA GLY A 254 12.67 -18.17 -23.14
C GLY A 254 13.07 -19.01 -24.35
N LYS A 255 12.31 -18.91 -25.44
CA LYS A 255 12.64 -19.57 -26.71
C LYS A 255 13.95 -19.08 -27.31
N ALA A 256 14.27 -17.80 -27.13
CA ALA A 256 15.50 -17.19 -27.63
C ALA A 256 16.70 -17.32 -26.67
N ALA A 257 16.46 -17.72 -25.41
CA ALA A 257 17.43 -17.63 -24.31
C ALA A 257 18.06 -16.22 -24.21
N ASP A 258 17.21 -15.18 -24.30
CA ASP A 258 17.63 -13.78 -24.30
C ASP A 258 17.17 -13.08 -23.02
N ASP A 259 18.10 -12.88 -22.09
CA ASP A 259 17.85 -12.22 -20.80
C ASP A 259 17.38 -10.77 -20.97
N LYS A 260 17.75 -10.08 -22.06
CA LYS A 260 17.25 -8.70 -22.32
C LYS A 260 15.76 -8.72 -22.67
N GLN A 261 15.30 -9.77 -23.34
CA GLN A 261 13.88 -9.93 -23.64
C GLN A 261 13.09 -10.36 -22.38
N LEU A 262 13.74 -11.02 -21.43
CA LEU A 262 13.17 -11.30 -20.10
C LEU A 262 13.07 -10.01 -19.25
N GLU A 263 14.10 -9.15 -19.26
CA GLU A 263 13.99 -7.82 -18.65
C GLU A 263 12.83 -7.01 -19.22
N LEU A 264 12.65 -7.04 -20.55
CA LEU A 264 11.51 -6.39 -21.20
C LEU A 264 10.17 -7.01 -20.76
N ALA A 265 10.10 -8.33 -20.62
CA ALA A 265 8.90 -9.00 -20.10
C ALA A 265 8.58 -8.55 -18.67
N TYR A 266 9.59 -8.44 -17.80
CA TYR A 266 9.43 -7.90 -16.46
C TYR A 266 8.99 -6.44 -16.46
N ALA A 267 9.55 -5.60 -17.34
CA ALA A 267 9.12 -4.21 -17.45
C ALA A 267 7.67 -4.07 -17.95
N MET A 268 7.26 -4.89 -18.91
CA MET A 268 5.86 -4.97 -19.33
C MET A 268 4.98 -5.42 -18.16
N ASN A 269 5.42 -6.40 -17.38
CA ASN A 269 4.66 -6.87 -16.22
C ASN A 269 4.53 -5.80 -15.14
N ALA A 270 5.62 -5.08 -14.84
CA ALA A 270 5.61 -3.96 -13.90
C ALA A 270 4.62 -2.87 -14.32
N PHE A 271 4.58 -2.54 -15.61
CA PHE A 271 3.61 -1.58 -16.13
C PHE A 271 2.17 -2.09 -16.00
N ALA A 272 1.94 -3.40 -16.14
CA ALA A 272 0.63 -4.01 -15.89
C ALA A 272 0.28 -4.04 -14.41
N ASP A 273 1.27 -4.28 -13.54
CA ASP A 273 1.10 -4.34 -12.09
C ASP A 273 0.71 -3.00 -11.48
N HIS A 274 0.91 -1.87 -12.17
CA HIS A 274 0.28 -0.60 -11.78
C HIS A 274 -1.24 -0.78 -11.54
N PHE A 275 -1.94 -1.29 -12.55
CA PHE A 275 -3.37 -1.57 -12.47
C PHE A 275 -3.71 -2.70 -11.50
N LEU A 276 -2.77 -3.63 -11.26
CA LEU A 276 -2.93 -4.65 -10.21
C LEU A 276 -2.92 -4.01 -8.82
N THR A 277 -2.00 -3.07 -8.58
CA THR A 277 -1.85 -2.40 -7.29
C THR A 277 -3.02 -1.45 -6.99
N ASP A 278 -3.62 -0.82 -8.02
CA ASP A 278 -4.85 -0.03 -7.86
C ASP A 278 -5.99 -0.86 -7.26
N LEU A 279 -6.09 -2.14 -7.60
CA LEU A 279 -7.13 -3.03 -7.08
C LEU A 279 -7.01 -3.30 -5.56
N PHE A 280 -5.88 -2.96 -4.95
CA PHE A 280 -5.70 -3.02 -3.50
C PHE A 280 -5.95 -1.68 -2.82
N SER A 281 -6.13 -0.59 -3.56
CA SER A 281 -6.50 0.69 -3.01
C SER A 281 -8.02 0.83 -2.95
N ALA A 282 -8.56 0.95 -1.74
CA ALA A 282 -10.01 0.95 -1.51
C ALA A 282 -10.80 1.96 -2.35
N GLY A 283 -10.21 3.14 -2.65
CA GLY A 283 -10.78 4.17 -3.51
C GLY A 283 -11.02 3.74 -4.97
N HIS A 284 -10.37 2.67 -5.41
CA HIS A 284 -10.47 2.16 -6.78
C HIS A 284 -11.38 0.92 -6.89
N VAL A 285 -11.76 0.30 -5.78
CA VAL A 285 -12.45 -1.01 -5.78
C VAL A 285 -13.90 -0.91 -6.25
N ARG A 286 -14.71 -0.06 -5.60
CA ARG A 286 -16.18 -0.03 -5.80
C ARG A 286 -16.70 1.28 -6.41
N VAL A 287 -15.83 2.23 -6.71
CA VAL A 287 -16.21 3.55 -7.26
C VAL A 287 -16.70 3.40 -8.71
N PRO A 288 -17.94 3.83 -9.04
CA PRO A 288 -18.49 3.68 -10.39
C PRO A 288 -17.97 4.78 -11.33
N ARG A 289 -16.65 4.83 -11.54
CA ARG A 289 -15.92 5.90 -12.24
C ARG A 289 -16.48 6.19 -13.63
N LYS A 290 -16.57 5.16 -14.47
CA LYS A 290 -17.04 5.27 -15.86
C LYS A 290 -18.50 5.66 -15.95
N GLN A 291 -19.33 5.06 -15.09
CA GLN A 291 -20.76 5.31 -15.06
C GLN A 291 -21.07 6.74 -14.61
N LEU A 292 -20.34 7.27 -13.61
CA LEU A 292 -20.47 8.67 -13.19
C LEU A 292 -20.05 9.66 -14.28
N ALA A 293 -18.93 9.40 -14.97
CA ALA A 293 -18.49 10.22 -16.11
C ALA A 293 -19.52 10.24 -17.25
N ALA A 294 -20.30 9.17 -17.43
CA ALA A 294 -21.34 9.07 -18.46
C ALA A 294 -22.65 9.78 -18.09
N VAL A 295 -23.05 9.81 -16.82
CA VAL A 295 -24.35 10.37 -16.40
C VAL A 295 -24.28 11.84 -15.95
N VAL A 296 -23.08 12.38 -15.72
CA VAL A 296 -22.89 13.78 -15.29
C VAL A 296 -22.38 14.63 -16.47
N THR A 297 -22.99 15.81 -16.65
CA THR A 297 -22.57 16.77 -17.67
C THR A 297 -22.03 18.06 -17.02
N PRO A 298 -20.82 18.53 -17.39
CA PRO A 298 -19.86 17.88 -18.30
C PRO A 298 -19.26 16.60 -17.67
N SER A 299 -18.75 15.69 -18.51
CA SER A 299 -18.17 14.42 -18.05
C SER A 299 -17.03 14.62 -17.05
N ASP A 300 -16.19 15.64 -17.26
CA ASP A 300 -15.12 16.05 -16.34
C ASP A 300 -15.63 16.37 -14.93
N LEU A 301 -16.86 16.91 -14.80
CA LEU A 301 -17.49 17.12 -13.50
C LEU A 301 -17.89 15.80 -12.85
N GLY A 302 -18.37 14.83 -13.64
CA GLY A 302 -18.61 13.46 -13.21
C GLY A 302 -17.33 12.86 -12.63
N SER A 303 -16.25 12.92 -13.39
CA SER A 303 -14.92 12.52 -12.95
C SER A 303 -14.49 13.27 -11.68
N LEU A 304 -14.72 14.57 -11.59
CA LEU A 304 -14.34 15.33 -10.41
C LEU A 304 -15.10 14.88 -9.15
N ILE A 305 -16.41 14.65 -9.25
CA ILE A 305 -17.21 14.27 -8.07
C ILE A 305 -16.97 12.82 -7.62
N THR A 306 -16.57 11.90 -8.52
CA THR A 306 -16.25 10.53 -8.10
C THR A 306 -15.07 10.52 -7.12
N ARG A 307 -14.21 11.54 -7.19
CA ARG A 307 -13.03 11.61 -6.35
C ARG A 307 -13.36 11.73 -4.85
N PHE A 308 -14.51 12.32 -4.51
CA PHE A 308 -14.93 12.36 -3.11
C PHE A 308 -15.22 10.97 -2.56
N MET A 309 -15.78 10.07 -3.37
CA MET A 309 -15.98 8.67 -2.97
C MET A 309 -14.66 7.90 -2.94
N HIS A 310 -13.79 8.13 -3.93
CA HIS A 310 -12.44 7.57 -3.96
C HIS A 310 -11.65 7.92 -2.70
N ASP A 311 -11.61 9.21 -2.34
CA ASP A 311 -10.88 9.71 -1.18
C ASP A 311 -11.56 9.25 0.14
N GLU A 312 -12.90 9.13 0.17
CA GLU A 312 -13.65 8.58 1.29
C GLU A 312 -13.32 7.10 1.53
N ASP A 313 -13.41 6.26 0.51
CA ASP A 313 -13.12 4.83 0.58
C ASP A 313 -11.64 4.59 0.90
N SER A 314 -10.72 5.37 0.33
CA SER A 314 -9.28 5.28 0.66
C SER A 314 -8.99 5.65 2.11
N LYS A 315 -9.65 6.67 2.65
CA LYS A 315 -9.43 7.16 4.02
C LYS A 315 -10.01 6.23 5.09
N PHE A 316 -11.22 5.73 4.87
CA PHE A 316 -11.95 4.96 5.87
C PHE A 316 -11.82 3.44 5.69
N GLY A 317 -11.33 3.00 4.54
CA GLY A 317 -11.05 1.62 4.20
C GLY A 317 -12.28 0.76 3.97
N LEU A 318 -12.09 -0.35 3.26
CA LEU A 318 -13.13 -1.34 2.97
C LEU A 318 -12.74 -2.68 3.55
N ASN A 319 -13.69 -3.36 4.18
CA ASN A 319 -13.61 -4.78 4.46
C ASN A 319 -13.69 -5.53 3.12
N VAL A 320 -12.65 -6.28 2.81
CA VAL A 320 -12.53 -7.06 1.58
C VAL A 320 -12.17 -8.51 1.90
N SER A 321 -12.34 -9.36 0.90
CA SER A 321 -11.95 -10.76 0.94
C SER A 321 -11.46 -11.20 -0.43
N ASN A 322 -10.66 -12.27 -0.51
CA ASN A 322 -10.17 -12.82 -1.77
C ASN A 322 -10.70 -14.24 -2.04
N ALA A 323 -10.33 -14.81 -3.19
CA ALA A 323 -10.78 -16.15 -3.60
C ALA A 323 -10.21 -17.28 -2.71
N LEU A 324 -9.18 -17.01 -1.91
CA LEU A 324 -8.62 -17.93 -0.92
C LEU A 324 -9.37 -17.88 0.42
N GLY A 325 -10.38 -17.02 0.56
CA GLY A 325 -11.17 -16.87 1.77
C GLY A 325 -10.52 -16.00 2.85
N GLU A 326 -9.39 -15.35 2.54
CA GLU A 326 -8.75 -14.39 3.43
C GLU A 326 -9.61 -13.12 3.52
N ARG A 327 -9.55 -12.44 4.67
CA ARG A 327 -10.35 -11.24 4.96
C ARG A 327 -9.49 -10.20 5.64
N TRP A 328 -9.54 -8.97 5.15
CA TRP A 328 -8.81 -7.86 5.75
C TRP A 328 -9.54 -6.54 5.53
N HIS A 329 -9.05 -5.50 6.19
CA HIS A 329 -9.49 -4.13 5.98
C HIS A 329 -8.44 -3.43 5.11
N ALA A 330 -8.85 -3.01 3.90
CA ALA A 330 -7.99 -2.36 2.92
C ALA A 330 -8.19 -0.86 2.99
N TYR A 331 -7.14 -0.08 3.23
CA TYR A 331 -7.15 1.36 2.95
C TYR A 331 -6.71 1.60 1.51
N GLY A 332 -6.68 2.86 1.09
CA GLY A 332 -6.31 3.22 -0.28
C GLY A 332 -5.18 4.23 -0.37
N ASP A 333 -5.20 4.99 -1.45
CA ASP A 333 -4.21 6.00 -1.80
C ASP A 333 -3.84 6.87 -0.59
N LYS A 334 -2.53 7.11 -0.39
CA LYS A 334 -1.91 7.85 0.73
C LYS A 334 -1.79 7.06 2.03
N ARG A 335 -2.31 5.84 2.06
CA ARG A 335 -2.38 5.02 3.28
C ARG A 335 -1.44 3.84 3.23
N TYR A 336 -0.75 3.59 2.11
CA TYR A 336 0.12 2.42 1.98
C TYR A 336 1.11 2.37 3.14
N PHE A 337 1.76 3.47 3.51
CA PHE A 337 2.72 3.48 4.63
C PHE A 337 2.10 3.76 6.00
N ASP A 338 0.80 4.03 6.11
CA ASP A 338 0.14 4.23 7.39
C ASP A 338 0.14 2.93 8.22
N SER A 339 0.15 3.05 9.54
CA SER A 339 0.22 1.89 10.43
C SER A 339 -0.96 0.92 10.24
N VAL A 340 -2.13 1.48 9.90
CA VAL A 340 -3.39 0.75 9.76
C VAL A 340 -3.45 -0.14 8.52
N ASP A 341 -2.65 0.14 7.48
CA ASP A 341 -2.75 -0.54 6.19
C ASP A 341 -1.83 -1.77 6.06
N HIS A 342 -1.21 -2.22 7.15
CA HIS A 342 -0.22 -3.30 7.11
C HIS A 342 -0.73 -4.61 6.48
N ARG A 343 -1.98 -5.00 6.74
CA ARG A 343 -2.55 -6.22 6.13
C ARG A 343 -2.77 -6.08 4.64
N ASN A 344 -3.20 -4.90 4.20
CA ASN A 344 -3.39 -4.62 2.78
C ASN A 344 -2.04 -4.61 2.06
N ARG A 345 -1.01 -4.02 2.68
CA ARG A 345 0.38 -4.08 2.18
C ARG A 345 0.85 -5.52 1.96
N GLN A 346 0.56 -6.44 2.89
CA GLN A 346 0.93 -7.85 2.74
C GLN A 346 0.25 -8.49 1.52
N GLN A 347 -1.04 -8.20 1.35
CA GLN A 347 -1.86 -8.75 0.27
C GLN A 347 -1.41 -8.24 -1.11
N VAL A 348 -1.17 -6.94 -1.26
CA VAL A 348 -0.66 -6.38 -2.53
C VAL A 348 0.75 -6.88 -2.86
N LYS A 349 1.65 -6.98 -1.86
CA LYS A 349 2.98 -7.58 -2.05
C LYS A 349 2.89 -9.01 -2.56
N GLN A 350 1.98 -9.82 -1.99
CA GLN A 350 1.77 -11.19 -2.44
C GLN A 350 1.23 -11.25 -3.87
N ALA A 351 0.33 -10.34 -4.26
CA ALA A 351 -0.21 -10.28 -5.61
C ALA A 351 0.86 -9.94 -6.65
N VAL A 352 1.66 -8.91 -6.40
CA VAL A 352 2.74 -8.48 -7.29
C VAL A 352 3.85 -9.55 -7.36
N GLN A 353 4.18 -10.21 -6.24
CA GLN A 353 5.13 -11.33 -6.27
C GLN A 353 4.63 -12.48 -7.14
N ARG A 354 3.35 -12.88 -7.02
CA ARG A 354 2.75 -13.93 -7.87
C ARG A 354 2.79 -13.53 -9.34
N SER A 355 2.45 -12.28 -9.66
CA SER A 355 2.53 -11.72 -11.02
C SER A 355 3.96 -11.85 -11.59
N ALA A 356 4.98 -11.43 -10.86
CA ALA A 356 6.37 -11.52 -11.33
C ALA A 356 6.90 -12.97 -11.42
N ASP A 357 6.50 -13.85 -10.50
CA ASP A 357 6.88 -15.27 -10.55
C ASP A 357 6.34 -15.97 -11.81
N GLU A 358 5.12 -15.61 -12.25
CA GLU A 358 4.51 -16.16 -13.46
C GLU A 358 5.28 -15.78 -14.73
N ILE A 359 5.89 -14.59 -14.77
CA ILE A 359 6.77 -14.18 -15.89
C ILE A 359 7.95 -15.14 -16.02
N PHE A 360 8.64 -15.44 -14.91
CA PHE A 360 9.79 -16.34 -14.95
C PHE A 360 9.39 -17.80 -15.21
N ALA A 361 8.27 -18.25 -14.63
CA ALA A 361 7.74 -19.57 -14.91
C ALA A 361 7.38 -19.73 -16.40
N CYS A 362 6.82 -18.69 -17.02
CA CYS A 362 6.52 -18.63 -18.44
C CYS A 362 7.80 -18.63 -19.29
N TYR A 363 8.82 -17.84 -18.91
CA TYR A 363 10.14 -17.84 -19.54
C TYR A 363 10.76 -19.25 -19.58
N LEU A 364 10.73 -19.98 -18.47
CA LEU A 364 11.32 -21.33 -18.40
C LEU A 364 10.52 -22.39 -19.17
N SER A 365 9.19 -22.31 -19.15
CA SER A 365 8.32 -23.35 -19.71
C SER A 365 7.91 -23.09 -21.16
N GLY A 366 7.95 -21.83 -21.62
CA GLY A 366 7.35 -21.39 -22.86
C GLY A 366 5.81 -21.44 -22.86
N ASN A 367 5.18 -21.78 -21.75
CA ASN A 367 3.73 -21.91 -21.63
C ASN A 367 3.11 -20.61 -21.14
N VAL A 368 2.21 -20.04 -21.93
CA VAL A 368 1.44 -18.84 -21.54
C VAL A 368 0.13 -19.28 -20.87
N PRO A 369 -0.04 -19.11 -19.55
CA PRO A 369 -1.28 -19.48 -18.88
C PRO A 369 -2.46 -18.64 -19.39
N ALA A 370 -3.66 -19.23 -19.34
CA ALA A 370 -4.89 -18.51 -19.65
C ALA A 370 -5.21 -17.48 -18.55
N ALA A 371 -5.83 -16.37 -18.91
CA ALA A 371 -6.11 -15.26 -17.98
C ALA A 371 -6.86 -15.65 -16.71
N GLY A 372 -7.81 -16.59 -16.80
CA GLY A 372 -8.55 -17.08 -15.62
C GLY A 372 -7.72 -17.90 -14.63
N SER A 373 -6.45 -18.21 -14.96
CA SER A 373 -5.55 -19.02 -14.14
C SER A 373 -4.40 -18.23 -13.52
N TYR A 374 -4.34 -16.91 -13.74
CA TYR A 374 -3.30 -16.06 -13.16
C TYR A 374 -3.33 -16.11 -11.63
N GLY A 375 -2.18 -16.39 -11.04
CA GLY A 375 -2.01 -16.57 -9.61
C GLY A 375 -2.33 -15.30 -8.81
N ALA A 376 -1.98 -14.12 -9.35
CA ALA A 376 -2.30 -12.84 -8.73
C ALA A 376 -3.81 -12.64 -8.54
N LEU A 377 -4.66 -13.17 -9.43
CA LEU A 377 -6.11 -13.01 -9.34
C LEU A 377 -6.74 -13.77 -8.16
N GLN A 378 -6.05 -14.77 -7.61
CA GLN A 378 -6.57 -15.53 -6.47
C GLN A 378 -6.51 -14.74 -5.16
N VAL A 379 -5.57 -13.79 -5.05
CA VAL A 379 -5.35 -12.96 -3.86
C VAL A 379 -5.97 -11.57 -3.98
N LEU A 380 -6.55 -11.24 -5.12
CA LEU A 380 -7.25 -9.97 -5.33
C LEU A 380 -8.47 -9.80 -4.41
N PRO A 381 -8.77 -8.57 -3.98
CA PRO A 381 -10.07 -8.22 -3.42
C PRO A 381 -11.20 -8.63 -4.37
N ASP A 382 -12.21 -9.32 -3.83
CA ASP A 382 -13.46 -9.56 -4.54
C ASP A 382 -14.22 -8.24 -4.68
N LEU A 383 -14.15 -7.70 -5.90
CA LEU A 383 -14.76 -6.42 -6.29
C LEU A 383 -16.27 -6.40 -6.10
N ASN A 384 -16.95 -7.55 -6.17
CA ASN A 384 -18.38 -7.64 -5.96
C ASN A 384 -18.73 -7.73 -4.48
N ALA A 385 -17.99 -8.54 -3.70
CA ALA A 385 -18.18 -8.62 -2.26
C ALA A 385 -17.98 -7.25 -1.59
N ALA A 386 -16.99 -6.47 -2.03
CA ALA A 386 -16.67 -5.15 -1.49
C ALA A 386 -17.80 -4.10 -1.65
N LYS A 387 -18.75 -4.31 -2.58
CA LYS A 387 -19.91 -3.42 -2.78
C LYS A 387 -20.91 -3.47 -1.63
N THR A 388 -20.84 -4.50 -0.78
CA THR A 388 -21.76 -4.70 0.36
C THR A 388 -20.98 -4.95 1.66
N GLY A 389 -21.64 -4.89 2.81
CA GLY A 389 -20.98 -5.16 4.11
C GLY A 389 -19.98 -4.11 4.59
N ASN A 390 -19.87 -2.99 3.85
CA ASN A 390 -19.08 -1.82 4.17
C ASN A 390 -19.99 -0.63 4.51
N PHE A 391 -19.40 0.48 4.96
CA PHE A 391 -20.15 1.73 5.12
C PHE A 391 -20.77 2.16 3.78
N SER A 392 -21.85 2.93 3.86
CA SER A 392 -22.68 3.28 2.72
C SER A 392 -21.88 4.05 1.67
N PRO A 393 -21.80 3.60 0.41
CA PRO A 393 -21.04 4.30 -0.61
C PRO A 393 -21.68 5.65 -0.95
N LEU A 394 -20.87 6.66 -1.29
CA LEU A 394 -21.39 7.95 -1.75
C LEU A 394 -22.17 7.83 -3.07
N PHE A 395 -21.71 6.95 -3.98
CA PHE A 395 -22.40 6.63 -5.23
C PHE A 395 -22.51 5.12 -5.41
N VAL A 396 -23.65 4.64 -5.92
CA VAL A 396 -23.88 3.21 -6.15
C VAL A 396 -24.68 2.98 -7.42
N MET A 397 -24.39 1.88 -8.12
CA MET A 397 -25.17 1.45 -9.27
C MET A 397 -26.45 0.72 -8.83
N SER A 398 -27.58 1.06 -9.44
CA SER A 398 -28.84 0.34 -9.32
C SER A 398 -29.44 0.15 -10.72
N GLY A 399 -29.20 -1.01 -11.33
CA GLY A 399 -29.40 -1.20 -12.76
C GLY A 399 -28.53 -0.23 -13.54
N ASP A 400 -29.11 0.50 -14.49
CA ASP A 400 -28.40 1.50 -15.31
C ASP A 400 -28.31 2.89 -14.67
N LYS A 401 -28.87 3.07 -13.46
CA LYS A 401 -28.84 4.35 -12.76
C LYS A 401 -27.67 4.41 -11.78
N VAL A 402 -27.04 5.59 -11.70
CA VAL A 402 -26.16 5.96 -10.58
C VAL A 402 -27.01 6.66 -9.52
N LEU A 403 -27.10 6.05 -8.34
CA LEU A 403 -27.72 6.65 -7.17
C LEU A 403 -26.66 7.32 -6.31
N ARG A 404 -27.04 8.37 -5.58
CA ARG A 404 -26.19 9.04 -4.60
C ARG A 404 -26.73 8.80 -3.19
N ARG A 405 -25.86 8.67 -2.19
CA ARG A 405 -26.23 8.75 -0.78
C ARG A 405 -27.07 9.99 -0.49
N SER A 406 -28.16 9.84 0.26
CA SER A 406 -29.14 10.91 0.47
C SER A 406 -28.52 12.02 1.32
N ASP A 407 -28.05 11.66 2.52
CA ASP A 407 -27.19 12.51 3.33
C ASP A 407 -25.72 12.24 3.00
N VAL A 408 -25.12 13.13 2.21
CA VAL A 408 -23.71 12.99 1.81
C VAL A 408 -22.77 12.99 3.01
N ASN A 409 -23.11 13.59 4.15
CA ASN A 409 -22.20 13.64 5.31
C ASN A 409 -22.38 12.46 6.28
N ASN A 410 -23.31 11.54 6.02
CA ASN A 410 -23.55 10.38 6.88
C ASN A 410 -23.12 9.07 6.22
N LEU A 411 -21.93 8.56 6.53
CA LEU A 411 -21.40 7.27 6.04
C LEU A 411 -22.27 6.06 6.42
N ASN A 412 -23.16 6.24 7.39
CA ASN A 412 -24.07 5.19 7.86
C ASN A 412 -25.47 5.31 7.24
N ASP A 413 -25.72 6.30 6.37
CA ASP A 413 -26.99 6.46 5.67
C ASP A 413 -27.08 5.51 4.48
N SER A 414 -27.83 4.42 4.62
CA SER A 414 -28.10 3.47 3.53
C SER A 414 -29.14 3.98 2.53
N LYS A 415 -29.77 5.14 2.76
CA LYS A 415 -30.75 5.69 1.82
C LYS A 415 -30.05 6.33 0.64
N THR A 416 -30.51 6.00 -0.55
CA THR A 416 -30.00 6.56 -1.81
C THR A 416 -31.09 7.27 -2.59
N ILE A 417 -30.71 8.29 -3.35
CA ILE A 417 -31.60 9.07 -4.24
C ILE A 417 -31.13 9.00 -5.69
N ASP A 418 -32.08 9.06 -6.63
CA ASP A 418 -31.80 9.21 -8.07
C ASP A 418 -32.03 10.65 -8.59
N ASN A 419 -32.67 11.52 -7.81
CA ASN A 419 -32.96 12.91 -8.15
C ASN A 419 -31.84 13.88 -7.70
N TRP A 420 -30.62 13.64 -8.15
CA TRP A 420 -29.45 14.48 -7.84
C TRP A 420 -28.82 15.05 -9.12
N TRP A 421 -28.05 16.14 -8.99
CA TRP A 421 -27.39 16.81 -10.12
C TRP A 421 -25.90 16.99 -9.84
N GLY A 422 -25.05 16.84 -10.85
CA GLY A 422 -23.59 16.90 -10.70
C GLY A 422 -23.09 18.19 -10.02
N TRP A 423 -23.58 19.35 -10.47
CA TRP A 423 -23.18 20.65 -9.92
C TRP A 423 -23.64 20.87 -8.48
N SER A 424 -24.88 20.49 -8.15
CA SER A 424 -25.36 20.62 -6.78
C SER A 424 -24.64 19.67 -5.83
N THR A 425 -24.36 18.44 -6.28
CA THR A 425 -23.51 17.49 -5.54
C THR A 425 -22.10 18.02 -5.35
N TYR A 426 -21.45 18.56 -6.38
CA TYR A 426 -20.13 19.18 -6.23
C TYR A 426 -20.11 20.32 -5.20
N LEU A 427 -21.12 21.20 -5.21
CA LEU A 427 -21.23 22.29 -4.22
C LEU A 427 -21.43 21.77 -2.79
N LEU A 428 -22.18 20.68 -2.62
CA LEU A 428 -22.34 20.00 -1.32
C LEU A 428 -21.02 19.38 -0.83
N LEU A 429 -20.24 18.82 -1.74
CA LEU A 429 -18.97 18.14 -1.45
C LEU A 429 -17.76 19.10 -1.37
N LYS A 430 -17.91 20.37 -1.74
CA LYS A 430 -16.78 21.31 -1.71
C LYS A 430 -16.14 21.45 -0.32
N ASN A 431 -16.95 21.34 0.74
CA ASN A 431 -16.49 21.35 2.13
C ASN A 431 -16.74 19.98 2.79
N TYR A 432 -16.47 18.90 2.05
CA TYR A 432 -16.81 17.56 2.48
C TYR A 432 -16.08 17.15 3.75
N SER A 433 -16.84 16.81 4.78
CA SER A 433 -16.32 16.34 6.07
C SER A 433 -17.34 15.40 6.70
N PRO A 434 -17.49 14.19 6.15
CA PRO A 434 -18.54 13.30 6.60
C PRO A 434 -18.19 12.68 7.97
N ASN A 435 -19.19 12.11 8.65
CA ASN A 435 -18.99 11.43 9.93
C ASN A 435 -18.16 10.15 9.79
N LYS A 436 -17.73 9.58 10.92
CA LYS A 436 -17.03 8.28 10.92
C LYS A 436 -18.01 7.14 10.61
N PRO A 437 -17.57 6.10 9.89
CA PRO A 437 -18.40 4.92 9.69
C PRO A 437 -18.63 4.17 11.01
N ALA A 438 -19.74 3.45 11.09
CA ALA A 438 -20.05 2.59 12.22
C ALA A 438 -18.96 1.52 12.38
N GLY A 439 -18.49 1.32 13.61
CA GLY A 439 -17.40 0.39 13.90
C GLY A 439 -16.00 0.94 13.62
N TYR A 440 -15.86 2.22 13.22
CA TYR A 440 -14.56 2.89 13.19
C TYR A 440 -13.89 2.82 14.57
N LEU A 441 -12.62 2.41 14.59
CA LEU A 441 -11.85 2.34 15.83
C LEU A 441 -11.11 3.66 16.04
N ASP A 442 -11.40 4.33 17.15
CA ASP A 442 -10.70 5.55 17.52
C ASP A 442 -9.25 5.25 17.95
N THR A 443 -8.38 6.19 17.64
CA THR A 443 -6.99 6.19 18.09
C THR A 443 -6.93 6.30 19.61
N PRO A 444 -6.16 5.45 20.32
CA PRO A 444 -5.95 5.59 21.75
C PRO A 444 -5.39 6.96 22.11
N SER A 445 -5.90 7.56 23.19
CA SER A 445 -5.34 8.79 23.76
C SER A 445 -4.32 8.54 24.88
N ALA A 446 -4.35 7.34 25.46
CA ALA A 446 -3.47 6.96 26.55
C ALA A 446 -2.15 6.34 26.05
N VAL A 447 -1.08 6.58 26.79
CA VAL A 447 0.29 6.17 26.45
C VAL A 447 0.73 5.02 27.36
N PRO A 448 1.37 3.95 26.84
CA PRO A 448 1.97 2.92 27.67
C PRO A 448 3.19 3.46 28.45
N SER A 449 3.49 2.86 29.60
CA SER A 449 4.61 3.28 30.45
C SER A 449 5.55 2.11 30.75
N ILE A 450 6.86 2.34 30.83
CA ILE A 450 7.78 1.33 31.36
C ILE A 450 7.60 1.26 32.88
N LEU A 451 7.40 0.05 33.43
CA LEU A 451 7.32 -0.13 34.88
C LEU A 451 8.71 0.02 35.51
N ALA A 452 8.80 0.69 36.65
CA ALA A 452 10.07 1.00 37.32
C ALA A 452 10.95 -0.25 37.58
N ASP A 453 10.34 -1.34 38.04
CA ASP A 453 11.01 -2.63 38.28
C ASP A 453 10.72 -3.64 37.15
N GLY A 454 10.47 -3.14 35.94
CA GLY A 454 9.96 -3.91 34.81
C GLY A 454 11.03 -4.48 33.87
N TRP A 455 12.30 -4.13 34.02
CA TRP A 455 13.38 -4.55 33.11
C TRP A 455 13.62 -6.05 33.20
N GLN A 456 13.69 -6.73 32.06
CA GLN A 456 13.79 -8.19 32.00
C GLN A 456 15.23 -8.69 31.77
N SER A 457 16.11 -7.84 31.26
CA SER A 457 17.51 -8.21 30.97
C SER A 457 18.47 -7.10 31.38
N HIS A 458 19.67 -7.50 31.82
CA HIS A 458 20.84 -6.64 32.02
C HIS A 458 21.98 -6.95 31.04
N SER A 459 21.73 -7.86 30.09
CA SER A 459 22.67 -8.19 29.03
C SER A 459 22.25 -7.51 27.74
N PRO A 460 23.14 -6.75 27.08
CA PRO A 460 22.83 -6.12 25.80
C PRO A 460 22.58 -7.18 24.72
N SER A 461 21.70 -6.87 23.77
CA SER A 461 21.45 -7.72 22.60
C SER A 461 21.35 -6.88 21.33
N GLU A 462 22.17 -7.22 20.34
CA GLU A 462 22.11 -6.60 19.02
C GLU A 462 20.77 -6.89 18.32
N PRO A 463 20.31 -6.01 17.41
CA PRO A 463 20.99 -4.78 16.99
C PRO A 463 20.73 -3.57 17.90
N ASN A 464 19.59 -3.54 18.60
CA ASN A 464 19.06 -2.28 19.15
C ASN A 464 19.05 -2.20 20.69
N TRP A 465 19.11 -3.33 21.41
CA TRP A 465 19.16 -3.35 22.87
C TRP A 465 20.59 -3.15 23.38
N LEU A 466 21.16 -1.98 23.05
CA LEU A 466 22.54 -1.62 23.38
C LEU A 466 22.58 -0.34 24.23
N PRO A 467 23.58 -0.17 25.12
CA PRO A 467 23.77 1.08 25.84
C PRO A 467 23.88 2.27 24.87
N GLY A 468 23.24 3.39 25.20
CA GLY A 468 23.22 4.61 24.37
C GLY A 468 22.18 4.62 23.25
N GLN A 469 21.44 3.52 23.05
CA GLN A 469 20.23 3.51 22.24
C GLN A 469 19.03 3.99 23.07
N ALA A 470 17.92 4.32 22.43
CA ALA A 470 16.70 4.71 23.13
C ALA A 470 15.45 4.07 22.53
N VAL A 471 14.48 3.73 23.37
CA VAL A 471 13.23 3.06 22.97
C VAL A 471 12.00 3.83 23.45
N ARG A 472 10.90 3.75 22.70
CA ARG A 472 9.58 4.26 23.07
C ARG A 472 8.47 3.32 22.60
N TYR A 473 7.28 3.51 23.16
CA TYR A 473 6.14 2.62 22.94
C TYR A 473 4.85 3.38 22.63
N ALA A 474 3.96 2.74 21.89
CA ALA A 474 2.61 3.25 21.61
C ALA A 474 1.61 2.09 21.48
N LEU A 475 0.33 2.42 21.39
CA LEU A 475 -0.76 1.46 21.28
C LEU A 475 -1.68 1.81 20.11
N SER A 476 -2.33 0.81 19.52
CA SER A 476 -3.55 0.96 18.71
C SER A 476 -4.67 0.07 19.26
N GLU A 477 -5.90 0.31 18.84
CA GLU A 477 -7.06 -0.56 19.11
C GLU A 477 -7.27 -1.52 17.93
N THR A 478 -7.70 -2.75 18.20
CA THR A 478 -8.09 -3.70 17.15
C THR A 478 -9.34 -4.48 17.53
N ASN A 479 -10.12 -4.89 16.52
CA ASN A 479 -11.21 -5.86 16.69
C ASN A 479 -10.90 -7.21 16.01
N GLY A 480 -9.65 -7.42 15.59
CA GLY A 480 -9.20 -8.59 14.85
C GLY A 480 -9.30 -8.45 13.32
N LEU A 481 -10.18 -7.60 12.79
CA LEU A 481 -10.27 -7.29 11.35
C LEU A 481 -9.73 -5.89 11.02
N ASN A 482 -10.13 -4.91 11.84
CA ASN A 482 -9.78 -3.50 11.74
C ASN A 482 -8.76 -3.13 12.81
N GLU A 483 -8.07 -2.02 12.57
CA GLU A 483 -7.11 -1.42 13.48
C GLU A 483 -7.26 0.11 13.46
N SER A 484 -7.11 0.77 14.61
CA SER A 484 -7.00 2.23 14.65
C SER A 484 -5.57 2.70 14.40
N TYR A 485 -5.38 3.98 14.07
CA TYR A 485 -4.04 4.54 14.01
C TYR A 485 -3.33 4.42 15.36
N ILE A 486 -2.00 4.31 15.32
CA ILE A 486 -1.15 4.34 16.52
C ILE A 486 -1.41 5.64 17.29
N GLY A 487 -1.67 5.50 18.59
CA GLY A 487 -1.83 6.59 19.54
C GLY A 487 -0.53 7.34 19.85
N PRO A 488 -0.55 8.25 20.83
CA PRO A 488 0.64 9.01 21.20
C PRO A 488 1.76 8.09 21.68
N TRP A 489 2.98 8.37 21.23
CA TRP A 489 4.19 7.69 21.68
C TRP A 489 4.61 8.13 23.09
N SER A 490 5.14 7.19 23.87
CA SER A 490 5.87 7.50 25.09
C SER A 490 7.11 8.34 24.80
N ALA A 491 7.61 9.03 25.83
CA ALA A 491 8.96 9.59 25.76
C ALA A 491 9.98 8.48 25.46
N TYR A 492 11.05 8.85 24.76
CA TYR A 492 12.20 7.96 24.60
C TYR A 492 12.86 7.72 25.95
N VAL A 493 13.16 6.45 26.23
CA VAL A 493 13.94 6.02 27.38
C VAL A 493 15.30 5.56 26.88
N GLU A 494 16.36 6.22 27.36
CA GLU A 494 17.74 5.84 27.07
C GLU A 494 18.07 4.51 27.74
N LEU A 495 18.67 3.61 26.96
CA LEU A 495 19.13 2.31 27.40
C LEU A 495 20.55 2.46 27.95
N SER A 496 20.79 1.83 29.09
CA SER A 496 22.12 1.79 29.73
C SER A 496 22.48 0.35 30.04
N ASP A 497 22.15 -0.15 31.22
CA ASP A 497 22.43 -1.52 31.68
C ASP A 497 21.17 -2.38 31.81
N SER A 498 20.02 -1.88 31.36
CA SER A 498 18.71 -2.49 31.53
C SER A 498 17.94 -2.47 30.21
N PHE A 499 17.41 -3.63 29.81
CA PHE A 499 16.83 -3.89 28.48
C PHE A 499 15.52 -4.68 28.59
N GLN A 500 14.74 -4.67 27.50
CA GLN A 500 13.52 -5.48 27.35
C GLN A 500 12.49 -5.22 28.48
N PRO A 501 11.83 -4.06 28.52
CA PRO A 501 10.99 -3.67 29.64
C PRO A 501 9.64 -4.40 29.67
N THR A 502 9.08 -4.49 30.88
CA THR A 502 7.65 -4.70 31.11
C THR A 502 6.94 -3.35 31.06
N LEU A 503 5.93 -3.25 30.21
CA LEU A 503 5.07 -2.10 30.03
C LEU A 503 3.84 -2.20 30.93
N GLY A 504 3.47 -1.10 31.57
CA GLY A 504 2.13 -0.83 32.07
C GLY A 504 1.24 -0.35 30.94
N ILE A 505 0.16 -1.09 30.69
CA ILE A 505 -0.79 -0.83 29.62
C ILE A 505 -2.00 -0.08 30.21
N PRO A 506 -2.27 1.17 29.79
CA PRO A 506 -3.45 1.91 30.25
C PRO A 506 -4.74 1.25 29.76
N PRO A 507 -5.89 1.51 30.40
CA PRO A 507 -7.19 1.10 29.87
C PRO A 507 -7.38 1.57 28.42
N GLY A 508 -8.01 0.74 27.58
CA GLY A 508 -8.33 1.09 26.19
C GLY A 508 -9.39 2.18 26.09
N THR A 509 -9.65 2.60 24.86
CA THR A 509 -10.61 3.66 24.54
C THR A 509 -12.04 3.19 24.79
N SER A 510 -12.74 3.88 25.70
CA SER A 510 -14.14 3.61 26.05
C SER A 510 -15.05 3.61 24.81
N ASN A 511 -16.02 2.69 24.74
CA ASN A 511 -17.02 2.57 23.67
C ASN A 511 -16.51 2.16 22.27
N SER A 512 -15.25 1.72 22.15
CA SER A 512 -14.79 1.11 20.90
C SER A 512 -15.33 -0.32 20.77
N GLY A 513 -15.71 -0.74 19.57
CA GLY A 513 -15.93 -2.15 19.25
C GLY A 513 -14.64 -3.00 19.29
N ALA A 514 -13.59 -2.50 19.95
CA ALA A 514 -12.29 -3.15 20.05
C ALA A 514 -12.36 -4.37 20.96
N THR A 515 -11.68 -5.42 20.54
CA THR A 515 -11.53 -6.67 21.30
C THR A 515 -10.11 -6.84 21.85
N GLY A 516 -9.15 -6.10 21.30
CA GLY A 516 -7.76 -6.09 21.74
C GLY A 516 -7.05 -4.79 21.41
N ARG A 517 -5.76 -4.74 21.74
CA ARG A 517 -4.85 -3.63 21.41
C ARG A 517 -3.56 -4.19 20.82
N ASN A 518 -2.94 -3.43 19.93
CA ASN A 518 -1.59 -3.74 19.46
C ASN A 518 -0.58 -2.86 20.18
N VAL A 519 0.59 -3.44 20.49
CA VAL A 519 1.70 -2.77 21.14
C VAL A 519 2.79 -2.52 20.11
N PHE A 520 3.21 -1.26 20.02
CA PHE A 520 4.25 -0.84 19.10
C PHE A 520 5.49 -0.37 19.85
N ARG A 521 6.66 -0.64 19.27
CA ARG A 521 7.97 -0.17 19.70
C ARG A 521 8.57 0.73 18.65
N GLN A 522 9.40 1.67 19.06
CA GLN A 522 10.30 2.36 18.15
C GLN A 522 11.61 2.66 18.85
N PHE A 523 12.72 2.21 18.26
CA PHE A 523 14.05 2.68 18.63
C PHE A 523 14.33 4.03 17.98
N ARG A 524 15.15 4.88 18.62
CA ARG A 524 15.50 6.20 18.07
C ARG A 524 16.12 6.07 16.69
N GLY A 525 15.54 6.78 15.70
CA GLY A 525 15.99 6.73 14.31
C GLY A 525 15.50 5.50 13.53
N GLY A 526 14.86 4.52 14.18
CA GLY A 526 14.21 3.37 13.56
C GLY A 526 12.76 3.63 13.19
N SER A 527 12.11 2.62 12.61
CA SER A 527 10.69 2.63 12.30
C SER A 527 9.83 2.10 13.47
N PRO A 528 8.54 2.45 13.52
CA PRO A 528 7.58 1.75 14.36
C PRO A 528 7.51 0.25 14.01
N GLU A 529 7.55 -0.60 15.04
CA GLU A 529 7.49 -2.05 14.96
C GLU A 529 6.30 -2.57 15.78
N LEU A 530 5.44 -3.40 15.18
CA LEU A 530 4.43 -4.15 15.92
C LEU A 530 5.12 -5.26 16.71
N ILE A 531 5.10 -5.20 18.04
CA ILE A 531 5.77 -6.18 18.91
C ILE A 531 4.82 -7.17 19.58
N GLY A 532 3.51 -6.95 19.49
CA GLY A 532 2.52 -7.91 19.96
C GLY A 532 1.09 -7.38 19.96
N SER A 533 0.14 -8.31 20.12
CA SER A 533 -1.29 -8.01 20.31
C SER A 533 -1.74 -8.55 21.66
N ILE A 534 -2.54 -7.76 22.38
CA ILE A 534 -3.01 -8.05 23.73
C ILE A 534 -4.52 -7.93 23.84
N ASP A 535 -5.12 -8.71 24.75
CA ASP A 535 -6.53 -8.56 25.09
C ASP A 535 -6.88 -7.14 25.57
N LYS A 536 -8.11 -6.71 25.34
CA LYS A 536 -8.60 -5.37 25.76
C LYS A 536 -8.46 -5.08 27.26
N ASN A 537 -8.37 -6.12 28.09
CA ASN A 537 -8.26 -6.02 29.55
C ASN A 537 -6.82 -6.15 30.06
N ALA A 538 -5.84 -6.45 29.19
CA ALA A 538 -4.45 -6.59 29.59
C ALA A 538 -3.93 -5.27 30.18
N SER A 539 -3.33 -5.34 31.37
CA SER A 539 -2.74 -4.19 32.04
C SER A 539 -1.21 -4.18 31.98
N ARG A 540 -0.61 -5.24 31.43
CA ARG A 540 0.83 -5.41 31.28
C ARG A 540 1.18 -6.08 29.96
N PHE A 541 2.36 -5.76 29.44
CA PHE A 541 2.97 -6.42 28.29
C PHE A 541 4.48 -6.51 28.52
N ILE A 542 5.13 -7.60 28.14
CA ILE A 542 6.59 -7.75 28.26
C ILE A 542 7.18 -7.71 26.86
N ASP A 543 8.07 -6.74 26.61
CA ASP A 543 8.81 -6.64 25.36
C ASP A 543 9.94 -7.68 25.32
N ARG A 544 9.61 -8.90 24.90
CA ARG A 544 10.54 -10.03 24.78
C ARG A 544 11.20 -10.12 23.41
N ASN A 545 10.84 -9.26 22.46
CA ASN A 545 11.33 -9.34 21.08
C ASN A 545 12.74 -8.76 21.03
N ALA A 546 13.75 -9.63 21.06
CA ALA A 546 15.15 -9.29 20.86
C ALA A 546 15.46 -9.06 19.37
#